data_AF-A0A1G6TIZ6-F1
#
_entry.id   AF-A0A1G6TIZ6-F1
#
_cell.length_a   1.000
_cell.length_b   1.000
_cell.length_c   1.000
_cell.angle_alpha   90.00
_cell.angle_beta   90.00
_cell.angle_gamma   90.00
#
_symmetry.space_group_name_H-M   'P 1'
#
loop_
_entity.id
_entity.type
_entity.pdbx_description
1 polymer ?
#
loop_
_entity_poly.entity_id
_entity_poly.type
_entity_poly.pdbx_seq_one_letter_code
_entity_poly.pdbx_strand_id
1 'polypeptide(L)'
;MENTITTPAQPTELCNYCSTKIENDDSFCTNCGYPIKGTDFEQRSFVAARNNIDIDMNEFNKTLKSATMSLYYLAGIFVISGLISFFMNKDNADVLAIVLPNFILAILFLVLGSFSRKKTLACLVSGLSLYIIVQVLNAIADPVSIGRGIIMKIIIIGYLINGIKSAINIEKIKKENNIA
;
A
#
# COMPACT_ATOMS: atom_id res chain seq x y z
N MET A 1 43.17 -18.37 50.56
CA MET A 1 42.77 -16.95 50.46
C MET A 1 42.07 -16.79 49.13
N GLU A 2 40.78 -17.15 49.06
CA GLU A 2 40.01 -17.04 47.82
C GLU A 2 39.11 -15.82 47.97
N ASN A 3 39.49 -14.77 47.23
CA ASN A 3 38.86 -13.46 47.27
C ASN A 3 37.67 -13.49 46.30
N THR A 4 36.48 -13.83 46.79
CA THR A 4 35.23 -13.68 46.04
C THR A 4 34.94 -12.20 45.86
N ILE A 5 35.38 -11.65 44.73
CA ILE A 5 34.94 -10.35 44.25
C ILE A 5 33.45 -10.51 43.90
N THR A 6 32.59 -10.02 44.79
CA THR A 6 31.17 -9.86 44.50
C THR A 6 31.04 -8.84 43.37
N THR A 7 30.71 -9.31 42.17
CA THR A 7 30.24 -8.46 41.08
C THR A 7 29.00 -7.70 41.59
N PRO A 8 29.02 -6.36 41.69
CA PRO A 8 27.87 -5.61 42.14
C PRO A 8 26.77 -5.74 41.09
N ALA A 9 25.65 -6.36 41.48
CA ALA A 9 24.44 -6.41 40.67
C ALA A 9 24.02 -4.96 40.34
N GLN A 10 24.27 -4.55 39.08
CA GLN A 10 23.88 -3.23 38.59
C GLN A 10 22.36 -3.12 38.61
N PRO A 11 21.79 -1.95 38.97
CA PRO A 11 20.35 -1.74 38.87
C PRO A 11 19.96 -1.91 37.40
N THR A 12 19.09 -2.86 37.09
CA THR A 12 18.51 -2.96 35.75
C THR A 12 17.42 -1.91 35.62
N GLU A 13 17.69 -0.86 34.85
CA GLU A 13 16.69 0.13 34.47
C GLU A 13 15.94 -0.32 33.20
N LEU A 14 14.77 0.26 32.96
CA LEU A 14 13.97 0.02 31.76
C LEU A 14 14.08 1.23 30.83
N CYS A 15 14.17 0.99 29.53
CA CYS A 15 14.15 2.05 28.53
C CYS A 15 12.80 2.79 28.56
N ASN A 16 12.83 4.13 28.69
CA ASN A 16 11.63 4.98 28.74
C ASN A 16 10.78 4.97 27.46
N TYR A 17 11.30 4.46 26.35
CA TYR A 17 10.58 4.37 25.07
C TYR A 17 10.05 2.96 24.78
N CYS A 18 10.92 1.94 24.80
CA CYS A 18 10.54 0.57 24.41
C CYS A 18 10.36 -0.40 25.58
N SER A 19 10.55 0.06 26.83
CA SER A 19 10.43 -0.75 28.05
C SER A 19 11.33 -1.99 28.10
N THR A 20 12.38 -2.05 27.28
CA THR A 20 13.39 -3.13 27.33
C THR A 20 14.37 -2.87 28.46
N LYS A 21 14.88 -3.95 29.09
CA LYS A 21 15.92 -3.86 30.11
C LYS A 21 17.20 -3.29 29.50
N ILE A 22 17.80 -2.32 30.19
CA ILE A 22 19.03 -1.63 29.78
C ILE A 22 20.03 -1.68 30.93
N GLU A 23 21.31 -1.65 30.58
CA GLU A 23 22.36 -1.51 31.57
C GLU A 23 22.55 -0.02 31.89
N ASN A 24 22.81 0.30 33.16
CA ASN A 24 22.92 1.68 33.63
C ASN A 24 24.03 2.49 32.93
N ASP A 25 24.99 1.82 32.28
CA ASP A 25 26.08 2.49 31.58
C ASP A 25 25.79 2.78 30.10
N ASP A 26 24.71 2.26 29.54
CA ASP A 26 24.39 2.41 28.11
C ASP A 26 24.05 3.85 27.73
N SER A 27 24.75 4.41 26.74
CA SER A 27 24.41 5.71 26.15
C SER A 27 23.14 5.64 25.28
N PHE A 28 22.87 4.49 24.68
CA PHE A 28 21.73 4.22 23.82
C PHE A 28 21.11 2.85 24.12
N CYS A 29 19.80 2.73 23.99
CA CYS A 29 19.12 1.44 24.13
C CYS A 29 19.50 0.50 22.98
N THR A 30 20.00 -0.69 23.31
CA THR A 30 20.41 -1.71 22.32
C THR A 30 19.25 -2.30 21.52
N ASN A 31 18.00 -2.20 22.02
CA ASN A 31 16.83 -2.72 21.31
C ASN A 31 16.21 -1.70 20.35
N CYS A 32 16.03 -0.45 20.78
CA CYS A 32 15.31 0.55 19.97
C CYS A 32 16.17 1.73 19.49
N GLY A 33 17.36 1.93 20.04
CA GLY A 33 18.24 3.07 19.73
C GLY A 33 17.94 4.36 20.51
N TYR A 34 17.05 4.32 21.50
CA TYR A 34 16.69 5.50 22.30
C TYR A 34 17.90 6.04 23.08
N PRO A 35 18.21 7.35 23.04
CA PRO A 35 19.38 7.93 23.70
C PRO A 35 19.15 8.12 25.21
N ILE A 36 19.51 7.13 26.02
CA ILE A 36 19.23 7.08 27.48
C ILE A 36 19.92 8.24 28.21
N LYS A 37 21.19 8.47 27.89
CA LYS A 37 22.00 9.56 28.48
C LYS A 37 22.02 10.83 27.60
N GLY A 38 21.20 10.87 26.54
CA GLY A 38 21.12 12.02 25.65
C GLY A 38 20.43 13.21 26.31
N THR A 39 20.60 14.39 25.70
CA THR A 39 19.89 15.60 26.13
C THR A 39 18.38 15.46 25.96
N ASP A 40 17.60 16.27 26.68
CA ASP A 40 16.15 16.39 26.46
C ASP A 40 15.80 16.62 24.98
N PHE A 41 16.64 17.37 24.27
CA PHE A 41 16.47 17.62 22.84
C PHE A 41 16.67 16.36 22.00
N GLU A 42 17.72 15.57 22.25
CA GLU A 42 18.00 14.33 21.53
C GLU A 42 16.91 13.28 21.79
N GLN A 43 16.48 13.12 23.05
CA GLN A 43 15.41 12.20 23.43
C GLN A 43 14.08 12.58 22.76
N ARG A 44 13.70 13.87 22.77
CA ARG A 44 12.48 14.35 22.11
C ARG A 44 12.56 14.18 20.59
N SER A 45 13.72 14.48 20.00
CA SER A 45 13.94 14.33 18.56
C SER A 45 13.82 12.87 18.11
N PHE A 46 14.33 11.94 18.90
CA PHE A 46 14.18 10.50 18.66
C PHE A 46 12.70 10.07 18.69
N VAL A 47 11.96 10.46 19.72
CA VAL A 47 10.53 10.13 19.87
C VAL A 47 9.72 10.74 18.73
N ALA A 48 9.99 12.00 18.37
CA ALA A 48 9.32 12.67 17.26
C ALA A 48 9.58 11.97 15.91
N ALA A 49 10.84 11.61 15.63
CA ALA A 49 11.21 10.89 14.42
C ALA A 49 10.47 9.54 14.31
N ARG A 50 10.40 8.78 15.41
CA ARG A 50 9.67 7.50 15.46
C ARG A 50 8.17 7.66 15.27
N ASN A 51 7.55 8.60 15.98
CA ASN A 51 6.12 8.88 15.86
C ASN A 51 5.74 9.28 14.42
N ASN A 52 6.57 10.08 13.75
CA ASN A 52 6.35 10.46 12.36
C ASN A 52 6.35 9.24 11.44
N ILE A 53 7.29 8.30 11.61
CA ILE A 53 7.34 7.05 10.82
C ILE A 53 6.05 6.22 11.03
N ASP A 54 5.55 6.11 12.26
CA ASP A 54 4.33 5.34 12.54
C ASP A 54 3.06 6.01 11.97
N ILE A 55 2.97 7.35 12.08
CA ILE A 55 1.87 8.15 11.50
C ILE A 55 1.86 7.98 9.98
N ASP A 56 3.03 8.18 9.36
CA ASP A 56 3.26 7.96 7.94
C ASP A 56 2.74 6.58 7.54
N MET A 57 3.27 5.50 8.15
CA MET A 57 2.90 4.12 7.81
C MET A 57 1.38 3.87 7.88
N ASN A 58 0.67 4.47 8.84
CA ASN A 58 -0.77 4.34 8.96
C ASN A 58 -1.52 5.09 7.85
N GLU A 59 -1.13 6.32 7.53
CA GLU A 59 -1.71 7.10 6.43
C GLU A 59 -1.48 6.40 5.08
N PHE A 60 -0.29 5.85 4.89
CA PHE A 60 0.06 5.07 3.71
C PHE A 60 -0.81 3.82 3.60
N ASN A 61 -0.97 3.03 4.66
CA ASN A 61 -1.84 1.85 4.66
C ASN A 61 -3.30 2.19 4.30
N LYS A 62 -3.82 3.33 4.76
CA LYS A 62 -5.17 3.80 4.40
C LYS A 62 -5.25 4.14 2.91
N THR A 63 -4.29 4.90 2.39
CA THR A 63 -4.23 5.29 0.97
C THR A 63 -4.08 4.07 0.06
N LEU A 64 -3.26 3.11 0.48
CA LEU A 64 -3.00 1.85 -0.22
C LEU A 64 -4.23 0.95 -0.28
N LYS A 65 -4.98 0.87 0.83
CA LYS A 65 -6.26 0.18 0.90
C LYS A 65 -7.27 0.84 -0.03
N SER A 66 -7.33 2.17 -0.05
CA SER A 66 -8.21 2.91 -0.98
C SER A 66 -7.86 2.66 -2.45
N ALA A 67 -6.58 2.68 -2.82
CA ALA A 67 -6.15 2.40 -4.18
C ALA A 67 -6.39 0.94 -4.61
N THR A 68 -6.19 0.01 -3.68
CA THR A 68 -6.55 -1.40 -3.89
C THR A 68 -8.06 -1.56 -4.10
N MET A 69 -8.89 -0.80 -3.37
CA MET A 69 -10.34 -0.80 -3.58
C MET A 69 -10.72 -0.33 -4.99
N SER A 70 -9.94 0.54 -5.62
CA SER A 70 -10.17 0.94 -7.02
C SER A 70 -10.02 -0.23 -8.00
N LEU A 71 -9.14 -1.21 -7.74
CA LEU A 71 -9.03 -2.43 -8.57
C LEU A 71 -10.28 -3.32 -8.43
N TYR A 72 -10.80 -3.48 -7.22
CA TYR A 72 -12.06 -4.20 -7.00
C TYR A 72 -13.25 -3.47 -7.62
N TYR A 73 -13.24 -2.14 -7.57
CA TYR A 73 -14.25 -1.32 -8.22
C TYR A 73 -14.23 -1.49 -9.74
N LEU A 74 -13.04 -1.52 -10.35
CA LEU A 74 -12.88 -1.85 -11.78
C LEU A 74 -13.41 -3.25 -12.09
N ALA A 75 -13.07 -4.24 -11.28
CA ALA A 75 -13.61 -5.60 -11.45
C ALA A 75 -15.15 -5.58 -11.43
N GLY A 76 -15.75 -4.90 -10.47
CA GLY A 76 -17.21 -4.73 -10.39
C GLY A 76 -17.81 -4.03 -11.61
N ILE A 77 -17.20 -2.95 -12.09
CA ILE A 77 -17.63 -2.26 -13.32
C ILE A 77 -17.63 -3.22 -14.50
N PHE A 78 -16.55 -3.98 -14.70
CA PHE A 78 -16.46 -4.91 -15.82
C PHE A 78 -17.47 -6.07 -15.74
N VAL A 79 -17.74 -6.60 -14.53
CA VAL A 79 -18.82 -7.57 -14.33
C VAL A 79 -20.18 -6.98 -14.69
N ILE A 80 -20.51 -5.81 -14.15
CA ILE A 80 -21.79 -5.15 -14.40
C ILE A 80 -21.94 -4.83 -15.89
N SER A 81 -20.88 -4.32 -16.52
CA SER A 81 -20.87 -4.00 -17.96
C SER A 81 -21.06 -5.24 -18.81
N GLY A 82 -20.35 -6.33 -18.51
CA GLY A 82 -20.52 -7.62 -19.18
C GLY A 82 -21.94 -8.17 -19.02
N LEU A 83 -22.52 -8.05 -17.82
CA LEU A 83 -23.88 -8.52 -17.54
C LEU A 83 -24.95 -7.70 -18.27
N ILE A 84 -24.82 -6.37 -18.27
CA ILE A 84 -25.71 -5.48 -19.05
C ILE A 84 -25.60 -5.79 -20.54
N SER A 85 -24.38 -5.92 -21.07
CA SER A 85 -24.16 -6.26 -22.48
C SER A 85 -24.78 -7.61 -22.84
N PHE A 86 -24.70 -8.61 -21.96
CA PHE A 86 -25.33 -9.91 -22.15
C PHE A 86 -26.86 -9.81 -22.25
N PHE A 87 -27.51 -9.11 -21.31
CA PHE A 87 -28.97 -8.98 -21.31
C PHE A 87 -29.50 -8.12 -22.46
N MET A 88 -28.79 -7.04 -22.83
CA MET A 88 -29.22 -6.16 -23.93
C MET A 88 -29.03 -6.77 -25.32
N ASN A 89 -28.08 -7.68 -25.48
CA ASN A 89 -27.70 -8.24 -26.78
C ASN A 89 -27.92 -9.75 -26.87
N LYS A 90 -28.82 -10.32 -26.05
CA LYS A 90 -29.03 -11.78 -25.94
C LYS A 90 -29.36 -12.46 -27.29
N ASP A 91 -29.97 -11.72 -28.22
CA ASP A 91 -30.42 -12.22 -29.51
C ASP A 91 -29.35 -12.05 -30.61
N ASN A 92 -28.22 -11.40 -30.31
CA ASN A 92 -27.11 -11.19 -31.24
C ASN A 92 -26.10 -12.35 -31.11
N ALA A 93 -25.73 -12.96 -32.23
CA ALA A 93 -24.74 -14.05 -32.25
C ALA A 93 -23.36 -13.62 -31.70
N ASP A 94 -23.02 -12.34 -31.82
CA ASP A 94 -21.72 -11.79 -31.40
C ASP A 94 -21.66 -11.40 -29.91
N VAL A 95 -22.71 -11.67 -29.13
CA VAL A 95 -22.76 -11.28 -27.70
C VAL A 95 -21.59 -11.84 -26.89
N LEU A 96 -21.16 -13.07 -27.18
CA LEU A 96 -20.02 -13.70 -26.50
C LEU A 96 -18.70 -12.96 -26.74
N ALA A 97 -18.51 -12.37 -27.93
CA ALA A 97 -17.30 -11.63 -28.27
C ALA A 97 -17.16 -10.35 -27.44
N ILE A 98 -18.27 -9.78 -26.95
CA ILE A 98 -18.29 -8.57 -26.12
C ILE A 98 -18.26 -8.94 -24.62
N VAL A 99 -19.00 -9.98 -24.24
CA VAL A 99 -19.17 -10.37 -22.83
C VAL A 99 -17.91 -11.04 -22.29
N LEU A 100 -17.29 -11.94 -23.05
CA LEU A 100 -16.15 -12.73 -22.58
C LEU A 100 -14.93 -11.88 -22.18
N PRO A 101 -14.49 -10.86 -22.97
CA PRO A 101 -13.40 -9.98 -22.56
C PRO A 101 -13.69 -9.23 -21.26
N ASN A 102 -14.92 -8.75 -21.05
CA ASN A 102 -15.30 -8.05 -19.82
C ASN A 102 -15.16 -8.93 -18.59
N PHE A 103 -15.60 -10.20 -18.65
CA PHE A 103 -15.41 -11.13 -17.54
C PHE A 103 -13.94 -11.49 -17.31
N ILE A 104 -13.15 -11.63 -18.37
CA ILE A 104 -11.70 -11.86 -18.25
C ILE A 104 -11.04 -10.67 -17.53
N LEU A 105 -11.35 -9.43 -17.95
CA LEU A 105 -10.85 -8.23 -17.31
C LEU A 105 -11.28 -8.16 -15.84
N ALA A 106 -12.53 -8.46 -15.54
CA ALA A 106 -13.02 -8.49 -14.16
C ALA A 106 -12.20 -9.44 -13.28
N ILE A 107 -11.95 -10.66 -13.76
CA ILE A 107 -11.13 -11.64 -13.04
C ILE A 107 -9.69 -11.13 -12.88
N LEU A 108 -9.09 -10.56 -13.93
CA LEU A 108 -7.74 -10.00 -13.87
C LEU A 108 -7.63 -8.89 -12.80
N PHE A 109 -8.56 -7.93 -12.79
CA PHE A 109 -8.58 -6.87 -11.80
C PHE A 109 -8.83 -7.38 -10.38
N LEU A 110 -9.67 -8.41 -10.22
CA LEU A 110 -9.92 -9.07 -8.93
C LEU A 110 -8.65 -9.77 -8.40
N VAL A 111 -7.96 -10.51 -9.26
CA VAL A 111 -6.68 -11.18 -8.93
C VAL A 111 -5.62 -10.15 -8.55
N LEU A 112 -5.48 -9.08 -9.33
CA LEU A 112 -4.55 -7.97 -9.04
C LEU A 112 -4.88 -7.30 -7.70
N GLY A 113 -6.16 -7.06 -7.41
CA GLY A 113 -6.61 -6.50 -6.14
C GLY A 113 -6.37 -7.42 -4.95
N SER A 114 -6.43 -8.75 -5.14
CA SER A 114 -6.13 -9.71 -4.07
C SER A 114 -4.63 -9.83 -3.83
N PHE A 115 -3.84 -9.81 -4.91
CA PHE A 115 -2.38 -9.92 -4.82
C PHE A 115 -1.69 -8.63 -4.36
N SER A 116 -2.37 -7.49 -4.45
CA SER A 116 -1.84 -6.19 -4.03
C SER A 116 -1.41 -6.14 -2.57
N ARG A 117 -1.94 -7.01 -1.69
CA ARG A 117 -1.55 -7.09 -0.28
C ARG A 117 -0.08 -7.51 -0.07
N LYS A 118 0.54 -8.18 -1.04
CA LYS A 118 1.93 -8.65 -0.96
C LYS A 118 2.89 -7.75 -1.74
N LYS A 119 2.50 -7.31 -2.93
CA LYS A 119 3.33 -6.49 -3.83
C LYS A 119 2.51 -5.35 -4.42
N THR A 120 2.20 -4.35 -3.61
CA THR A 120 1.21 -3.35 -4.01
C THR A 120 1.63 -2.51 -5.20
N LEU A 121 2.90 -2.08 -5.27
CA LEU A 121 3.39 -1.29 -6.40
C LEU A 121 3.22 -2.00 -7.73
N ALA A 122 3.70 -3.24 -7.82
CA ALA A 122 3.60 -4.01 -9.04
C ALA A 122 2.14 -4.17 -9.50
N CYS A 123 1.22 -4.48 -8.57
CA CYS A 123 -0.19 -4.67 -8.88
C CYS A 123 -0.91 -3.38 -9.28
N LEU A 124 -0.62 -2.25 -8.62
CA LEU A 124 -1.26 -0.96 -8.97
C LEU A 124 -0.77 -0.46 -10.33
N VAL A 125 0.53 -0.56 -10.61
CA VAL A 125 1.11 -0.16 -11.90
C VAL A 125 0.57 -1.07 -13.02
N SER A 126 0.54 -2.39 -12.82
CA SER A 126 0.00 -3.31 -13.82
C SER A 126 -1.50 -3.10 -14.05
N GLY A 127 -2.26 -2.86 -12.98
CA GLY A 127 -3.70 -2.56 -13.09
C GLY A 127 -3.97 -1.27 -13.85
N LEU A 128 -3.22 -0.21 -13.56
CA LEU A 128 -3.32 1.06 -14.30
C LEU A 128 -2.94 0.88 -15.77
N SER A 129 -1.85 0.18 -16.06
CA SER A 129 -1.41 -0.10 -17.42
C SER A 129 -2.46 -0.89 -18.20
N LEU A 130 -2.99 -1.97 -17.64
CA LEU A 130 -4.05 -2.77 -18.24
C LEU A 130 -5.30 -1.93 -18.53
N TYR A 131 -5.71 -1.09 -17.57
CA TYR A 131 -6.88 -0.22 -17.74
C TYR A 131 -6.70 0.78 -18.88
N ILE A 132 -5.52 1.41 -18.98
CA ILE A 132 -5.21 2.34 -20.08
C ILE A 132 -5.24 1.61 -21.43
N ILE A 133 -4.62 0.43 -21.53
CA ILE A 133 -4.62 -0.39 -22.76
C ILE A 133 -6.05 -0.66 -23.22
N VAL A 134 -6.92 -1.08 -22.30
CA VAL A 134 -8.33 -1.37 -22.60
C VAL A 134 -9.05 -0.13 -23.12
N GLN A 135 -8.79 1.05 -22.55
CA GLN A 135 -9.41 2.29 -23.04
C GLN A 135 -8.89 2.75 -24.39
N VAL A 136 -7.62 2.49 -24.71
CA VAL A 136 -7.10 2.74 -26.05
C VAL A 136 -7.75 1.80 -27.06
N LEU A 137 -7.90 0.51 -26.74
CA LEU A 137 -8.58 -0.45 -27.62
C LEU A 137 -10.05 -0.07 -27.86
N ASN A 138 -10.78 0.29 -26.79
CA ASN A 138 -12.16 0.75 -26.90
C ASN A 138 -12.29 2.06 -27.69
N ALA A 139 -11.33 2.98 -27.54
CA ALA A 139 -11.28 4.24 -28.28
C ALA A 139 -11.17 4.03 -29.79
N ILE A 140 -10.42 3.01 -30.22
CA ILE A 140 -10.26 2.65 -31.64
C ILE A 140 -11.54 1.98 -32.16
N ALA A 141 -12.18 1.13 -31.35
CA ALA A 141 -13.40 0.42 -31.74
C ALA A 141 -14.63 1.34 -31.84
N ASP A 142 -14.81 2.27 -30.89
CA ASP A 142 -15.86 3.28 -30.91
C ASP A 142 -15.40 4.57 -30.20
N PRO A 143 -15.05 5.63 -30.95
CA PRO A 143 -14.58 6.88 -30.36
C PRO A 143 -15.66 7.63 -29.57
N VAL A 144 -16.95 7.35 -29.78
CA VAL A 144 -18.07 7.97 -29.04
C VAL A 144 -18.14 7.44 -27.59
N SER A 145 -17.64 6.22 -27.35
CA SER A 145 -17.53 5.60 -26.03
C SER A 145 -16.48 6.28 -25.12
N ILE A 146 -15.53 7.02 -25.68
CA ILE A 146 -14.49 7.73 -24.90
C ILE A 146 -15.11 8.78 -23.97
N GLY A 147 -16.02 9.60 -24.51
CA GLY A 147 -16.65 10.71 -23.78
C GLY A 147 -17.66 10.25 -22.73
N ARG A 148 -18.30 9.09 -22.93
CA ARG A 148 -19.23 8.53 -21.94
C ARG A 148 -18.45 8.04 -20.71
N GLY A 149 -18.87 8.53 -19.54
CA GLY A 149 -18.29 8.14 -18.26
C GLY A 149 -16.89 8.70 -17.99
N ILE A 150 -16.44 9.72 -18.73
CA ILE A 150 -15.08 10.28 -18.60
C ILE A 150 -14.76 10.74 -17.17
N ILE A 151 -15.76 11.27 -16.44
CA ILE A 151 -15.65 11.66 -15.03
C ILE A 151 -15.21 10.47 -14.17
N MET A 152 -15.85 9.30 -14.32
CA MET A 152 -15.50 8.10 -13.57
C MET A 152 -14.11 7.60 -13.94
N LYS A 153 -13.72 7.68 -15.21
CA LYS A 153 -12.38 7.28 -15.67
C LYS A 153 -11.30 8.13 -15.02
N ILE A 154 -11.49 9.46 -14.97
CA ILE A 154 -10.56 10.41 -14.33
C ILE A 154 -10.45 10.11 -12.83
N ILE A 155 -11.58 9.88 -12.15
CA ILE A 155 -11.59 9.56 -10.71
C ILE A 155 -10.80 8.27 -10.44
N ILE A 156 -11.06 7.20 -11.20
CA ILE A 156 -10.36 5.91 -11.04
C ILE A 156 -8.86 6.06 -11.27
N ILE A 157 -8.47 6.75 -12.35
CA ILE A 157 -7.06 7.01 -12.66
C ILE A 157 -6.41 7.83 -11.54
N GLY A 158 -7.09 8.87 -11.05
CA GLY A 158 -6.61 9.69 -9.93
C GLY A 158 -6.34 8.88 -8.67
N TYR A 159 -7.26 8.00 -8.28
CA TYR A 159 -7.07 7.11 -7.14
C TYR A 159 -5.90 6.13 -7.34
N LEU A 160 -5.77 5.54 -8.53
CA LEU A 160 -4.66 4.65 -8.85
C LEU A 160 -3.31 5.38 -8.81
N ILE A 161 -3.21 6.57 -9.40
CA ILE A 161 -1.98 7.38 -9.38
C ILE A 161 -1.60 7.77 -7.95
N ASN A 162 -2.56 8.21 -7.14
CA ASN A 162 -2.31 8.57 -5.75
C ASN A 162 -1.84 7.35 -4.94
N GLY A 163 -2.45 6.18 -5.18
CA GLY A 163 -2.01 4.91 -4.61
C GLY A 163 -0.58 4.54 -4.98
N ILE A 164 -0.21 4.67 -6.26
CA ILE A 164 1.14 4.38 -6.75
C ILE A 164 2.16 5.32 -6.09
N LYS A 165 1.91 6.64 -6.08
CA LYS A 165 2.81 7.62 -5.43
C LYS A 165 3.02 7.30 -3.95
N SER A 166 1.93 7.01 -3.25
CA SER A 166 1.91 6.64 -1.83
C SER A 166 2.75 5.38 -1.57
N ALA A 167 2.59 4.35 -2.41
CA ALA A 167 3.33 3.11 -2.30
C ALA A 167 4.84 3.26 -2.60
N ILE A 168 5.24 4.13 -3.55
CA ILE A 168 6.65 4.39 -3.85
C ILE A 168 7.35 5.03 -2.64
N ASN A 169 6.69 6.01 -2.00
CA ASN A 169 7.25 6.70 -0.84
C ASN A 169 7.48 5.74 0.34
N ILE A 170 6.59 4.78 0.57
CA ILE A 170 6.78 3.79 1.64
C ILE A 170 7.91 2.83 1.35
N GLU A 171 8.04 2.33 0.14
CA GLU A 171 9.16 1.45 -0.20
C GLU A 171 10.49 2.17 0.00
N LYS A 172 10.53 3.48 -0.27
CA LYS A 172 11.69 4.32 0.02
C LYS A 172 11.95 4.45 1.53
N ILE A 173 10.93 4.79 2.33
CA ILE A 173 11.05 4.92 3.80
C ILE A 173 11.48 3.59 4.44
N LYS A 174 10.90 2.47 4.01
CA LYS A 174 11.28 1.12 4.45
C LYS A 174 12.74 0.81 4.15
N LYS A 175 13.20 1.13 2.94
CA LYS A 175 14.59 0.92 2.51
C LYS A 175 15.57 1.80 3.29
N GLU A 176 15.23 3.07 3.53
CA GLU A 176 16.09 4.01 4.27
C GLU A 176 16.20 3.65 5.75
N ASN A 177 15.11 3.19 6.37
CA ASN A 177 15.06 2.86 7.80
C ASN A 177 15.31 1.37 8.09
N ASN A 178 15.67 0.56 7.08
CA ASN A 178 15.85 -0.89 7.19
C ASN A 178 14.63 -1.61 7.83
N ILE A 179 13.43 -1.14 7.53
CA ILE A 179 12.17 -1.71 8.01
C ILE A 179 11.67 -2.72 6.96
N ALA A 180 11.49 -3.98 7.35
CA ALA A 180 10.99 -5.06 6.48
C ALA A 180 9.54 -4.82 6.01
#